data_AF-A0A0M4MXY9-F1
#
_entry.id   AF-A0A0M4MXY9-F1
#
_cell.length_a   1.000
_cell.length_b   1.000
_cell.length_c   1.000
_cell.angle_alpha   90.00
_cell.angle_beta   90.00
_cell.angle_gamma   90.00
#
_symmetry.space_group_name_H-M   'P 1'
#
loop_
_entity.id
_entity.type
_entity.pdbx_description
1 polymer ?
#
loop_
_entity_poly.entity_id
_entity_poly.type
_entity_poly.pdbx_seq_one_letter_code
_entity_poly.pdbx_strand_id
1 'polypeptide(L)'
;MSFWRGKPGQIAPVALLLLIAFAALPFILYFISRPTEAPSAEPVVVGARDHNRGQEQTSPSIGMTVGDSGFGTVTEAPLKLVEMDQNAVKGPPNLPAIEPAIARFLRPMPEIETGGPKPGPDGTIMCTLEGPAVWRGHLELRDGCLLLAEEGGGESLLMLPTYAVSRDAEGYLSVASPPFTPENTLRVGEREGRFTGKGCSQLSYLPAPPALAKTCSVDRVVNVARLGRTPICSNAELQRIERARREYRETSARIRAEHDRCVAGGKRADQCPPPMIPYPVELDAPACRNPDGKRISLPTR
;
A
#
# COMPACT_ATOMS: atom_id res chain seq x y z
N MET A 1 3.37 4.30 76.60
CA MET A 1 3.60 5.08 75.36
C MET A 1 5.10 5.14 75.10
N SER A 2 5.62 4.38 74.13
CA SER A 2 6.88 4.64 73.41
C SER A 2 7.22 3.39 72.60
N PHE A 3 6.70 3.29 71.37
CA PHE A 3 7.04 2.22 70.43
C PHE A 3 7.74 2.76 69.17
N TRP A 4 8.21 4.01 69.21
CA TRP A 4 8.72 4.74 68.04
C TRP A 4 10.05 5.47 68.29
N ARG A 5 11.01 4.81 68.95
CA ARG A 5 12.42 5.24 68.89
C ARG A 5 13.27 4.09 68.38
N GLY A 6 13.33 3.95 67.05
CA GLY A 6 14.36 3.17 66.38
C GLY A 6 15.74 3.82 66.59
N LYS A 7 16.78 2.98 66.63
CA LYS A 7 18.18 3.42 66.73
C LYS A 7 18.55 4.33 65.54
N PRO A 8 19.52 5.25 65.70
CA PRO A 8 20.00 6.05 64.57
C PRO A 8 20.54 5.12 63.48
N GLY A 9 19.94 5.17 62.29
CA GLY A 9 20.24 4.29 61.16
C GLY A 9 19.16 3.25 60.83
N GLN A 10 18.12 3.08 61.65
CA GLN A 10 16.97 2.21 61.33
C GLN A 10 15.82 3.01 60.73
N ILE A 11 15.52 2.76 59.45
CA ILE A 11 14.32 3.27 58.79
C ILE A 11 13.11 2.65 59.49
N ALA A 12 12.22 3.48 60.04
CA ALA A 12 11.01 3.00 60.68
C ALA A 12 10.19 2.15 59.67
N PRO A 13 9.62 1.01 60.08
CA PRO A 13 8.94 0.09 59.15
C PRO A 13 7.81 0.76 58.34
N VAL A 14 7.16 1.77 58.92
CA VAL A 14 6.15 2.60 58.25
C VAL A 14 6.74 3.47 57.15
N ALA A 15 7.94 4.03 57.35
CA ALA A 15 8.63 4.79 56.32
C ALA A 15 9.05 3.89 55.15
N LEU A 16 9.45 2.64 55.42
CA LEU A 16 9.74 1.65 54.38
C LEU A 16 8.47 1.28 53.58
N LEU A 17 7.35 1.03 54.27
CA LEU A 17 6.07 0.75 53.62
C LEU A 17 5.59 1.91 52.74
N LEU A 18 5.72 3.15 53.21
CA LEU A 18 5.38 4.34 52.43
C LEU A 18 6.29 4.50 51.20
N LEU A 19 7.59 4.20 51.34
CA LEU A 19 8.53 4.23 50.21
C LEU A 19 8.20 3.17 49.16
N ILE A 20 7.86 1.94 49.60
CA ILE A 20 7.42 0.87 48.71
C ILE A 20 6.12 1.26 48.02
N ALA A 21 5.15 1.81 48.76
CA ALA A 21 3.89 2.26 48.17
C ALA A 21 4.11 3.37 47.14
N PHE A 22 4.97 4.36 47.43
CA PHE A 22 5.27 5.47 46.51
C PHE A 22 6.05 5.01 45.27
N ALA A 23 6.96 4.04 45.43
CA ALA A 23 7.71 3.44 44.32
C ALA A 23 6.83 2.51 43.48
N ALA A 24 5.90 1.78 44.08
CA ALA A 24 5.00 0.86 43.38
C ALA A 24 3.82 1.57 42.73
N LEU A 25 3.36 2.71 43.26
CA LEU A 25 2.22 3.47 42.72
C LEU A 25 2.34 3.78 41.22
N PRO A 26 3.46 4.30 40.68
CA PRO A 26 3.58 4.56 39.25
C PRO A 26 3.54 3.27 38.42
N PHE A 27 4.06 2.15 38.93
CA PHE A 27 3.96 0.84 38.24
C PHE A 27 2.52 0.32 38.26
N ILE A 28 1.87 0.35 39.42
CA ILE A 28 0.47 -0.08 39.57
C ILE A 28 -0.43 0.78 38.69
N LEU A 29 -0.25 2.11 38.69
CA LEU A 29 -0.98 3.02 37.81
C LEU A 29 -0.67 2.73 36.34
N TYR A 30 0.58 2.48 35.96
CA TYR A 30 0.95 2.10 34.60
C TYR A 30 0.30 0.79 34.14
N PHE A 31 0.17 -0.21 35.02
CA PHE A 31 -0.47 -1.48 34.71
C PHE A 31 -2.01 -1.42 34.75
N ILE A 32 -2.61 -0.60 35.62
CA ILE A 32 -4.07 -0.40 35.69
C ILE A 32 -4.58 0.51 34.57
N SER A 33 -3.80 1.53 34.18
CA SER A 33 -4.17 2.47 33.11
C SER A 33 -3.84 1.96 31.71
N ARG A 34 -3.13 0.84 31.59
CA ARG A 34 -3.08 0.09 30.34
C ARG A 34 -4.35 -0.74 30.22
N PRO A 35 -5.27 -0.44 29.28
CA PRO A 35 -6.31 -1.40 28.95
C PRO A 35 -5.63 -2.73 28.59
N THR A 36 -5.88 -3.77 29.38
CA THR A 36 -5.53 -5.18 29.10
C THR A 36 -6.34 -5.76 27.94
N GLU A 37 -7.08 -4.92 27.22
CA GLU A 37 -7.53 -5.26 25.88
C GLU A 37 -6.31 -5.19 24.96
N ALA A 38 -5.57 -6.29 24.90
CA ALA A 38 -4.96 -6.66 23.62
C ALA A 38 -6.06 -6.45 22.57
N PRO A 39 -5.80 -5.71 21.46
CA PRO A 39 -6.84 -5.42 20.49
C PRO A 39 -7.49 -6.75 20.12
N SER A 40 -8.74 -6.94 20.56
CA SER A 40 -9.54 -8.08 20.16
C SER A 40 -9.55 -8.02 18.64
N ALA A 41 -8.85 -8.95 18.01
CA ALA A 41 -8.84 -9.11 16.57
C ALA A 41 -10.21 -9.68 16.21
N GLU A 42 -11.23 -8.82 16.23
CA GLU A 42 -12.51 -9.12 15.59
C GLU A 42 -12.17 -9.57 14.17
N PRO A 43 -12.64 -10.76 13.74
CA PRO A 43 -12.34 -11.25 12.41
C PRO A 43 -12.80 -10.22 11.39
N VAL A 44 -11.92 -9.89 10.43
CA VAL A 44 -12.26 -8.98 9.34
C VAL A 44 -13.34 -9.64 8.48
N VAL A 45 -14.52 -9.04 8.44
CA VAL A 45 -15.64 -9.46 7.60
C VAL A 45 -15.73 -8.53 6.40
N VAL A 46 -15.68 -9.13 5.21
CA VAL A 46 -15.87 -8.42 3.95
C VAL A 46 -17.31 -8.63 3.50
N GLY A 47 -18.00 -7.53 3.26
CA GLY A 47 -19.33 -7.47 2.68
C GLY A 47 -19.33 -7.00 1.24
N ALA A 48 -20.54 -6.73 0.74
CA ALA A 48 -20.76 -6.24 -0.61
C ALA A 48 -21.63 -4.97 -0.53
N ARG A 49 -21.10 -3.85 -1.01
CA ARG A 49 -21.82 -2.58 -1.02
C ARG A 49 -22.46 -2.34 -2.37
N ASP A 50 -23.78 -2.22 -2.36
CA ASP A 50 -24.53 -1.76 -3.53
C ASP A 50 -24.30 -0.28 -3.79
N HIS A 51 -24.17 0.04 -5.07
CA HIS A 51 -23.98 1.40 -5.57
C HIS A 51 -25.20 1.91 -6.39
N ASN A 52 -26.34 1.22 -6.30
CA ASN A 52 -27.61 1.53 -7.00
C ASN A 52 -27.98 3.03 -6.88
N ARG A 53 -28.41 3.78 -7.91
CA ARG A 53 -29.02 3.46 -9.22
C ARG A 53 -28.41 4.36 -10.31
N GLY A 54 -27.70 3.77 -11.28
CA GLY A 54 -27.37 4.51 -12.49
C GLY A 54 -28.61 4.73 -13.36
N GLN A 55 -28.61 5.77 -14.20
CA GLN A 55 -29.73 6.05 -15.09
C GLN A 55 -29.76 5.05 -16.27
N GLU A 56 -30.94 4.53 -16.61
CA GLU A 56 -31.14 3.56 -17.72
C GLU A 56 -30.76 4.11 -19.10
N GLN A 57 -30.60 5.42 -19.26
CA GLN A 57 -30.29 6.04 -20.55
C GLN A 57 -28.78 6.29 -20.79
N THR A 58 -27.90 5.87 -19.89
CA THR A 58 -26.46 6.14 -20.05
C THR A 58 -25.76 5.14 -20.99
N SER A 59 -24.96 5.67 -21.91
CA SER A 59 -24.14 4.85 -22.81
C SER A 59 -23.01 4.13 -22.05
N PRO A 60 -22.56 2.94 -22.48
CA PRO A 60 -21.34 2.33 -21.97
C PRO A 60 -20.10 3.22 -22.18
N SER A 61 -19.05 3.01 -21.39
CA SER A 61 -17.75 3.65 -21.63
C SER A 61 -17.09 3.09 -22.90
N ILE A 62 -16.11 3.82 -23.46
CA ILE A 62 -15.34 3.33 -24.61
C ILE A 62 -14.62 2.04 -24.23
N GLY A 63 -14.69 1.03 -25.13
CA GLY A 63 -14.11 -0.29 -24.91
C GLY A 63 -14.94 -1.22 -24.02
N MET A 64 -16.08 -0.77 -23.50
CA MET A 64 -16.97 -1.59 -22.67
C MET A 64 -18.01 -2.32 -23.50
N THR A 65 -18.07 -3.64 -23.33
CA THR A 65 -19.18 -4.48 -23.82
C THR A 65 -20.16 -4.76 -22.69
N VAL A 66 -21.46 -4.84 -22.98
CA VAL A 66 -22.49 -5.16 -21.98
C VAL A 66 -23.05 -6.55 -22.28
N GLY A 67 -23.01 -7.45 -21.29
CA GLY A 67 -23.53 -8.81 -21.44
C GLY A 67 -25.03 -8.91 -21.21
N ASP A 68 -25.59 -10.11 -21.38
CA ASP A 68 -27.03 -10.41 -21.18
C ASP A 68 -27.50 -10.15 -19.74
N SER A 69 -26.57 -10.18 -18.78
CA SER A 69 -26.77 -9.84 -17.37
C SER A 69 -27.00 -8.34 -17.13
N GLY A 70 -26.78 -7.49 -18.14
CA GLY A 70 -26.84 -6.04 -18.04
C GLY A 70 -25.56 -5.37 -17.51
N PHE A 71 -24.52 -6.14 -17.17
CA PHE A 71 -23.28 -5.62 -16.61
C PHE A 71 -22.17 -5.42 -17.65
N GLY A 72 -21.26 -4.49 -17.36
CA GLY A 72 -20.16 -4.13 -18.24
C GLY A 72 -18.99 -5.12 -18.17
N THR A 73 -18.26 -5.24 -19.27
CA THR A 73 -16.98 -5.95 -19.36
C THR A 73 -15.98 -5.06 -20.10
N VAL A 74 -14.80 -4.88 -19.52
CA VAL A 74 -13.65 -4.16 -20.07
C VAL A 74 -12.40 -4.94 -19.67
N THR A 75 -11.75 -5.58 -20.64
CA THR A 75 -10.50 -6.32 -20.40
C THR A 75 -9.28 -5.61 -20.94
N GLU A 76 -9.47 -4.66 -21.86
CA GLU A 76 -8.39 -3.94 -22.53
C GLU A 76 -8.70 -2.46 -22.69
N ALA A 77 -7.70 -1.62 -22.46
CA ALA A 77 -7.72 -0.20 -22.74
C ALA A 77 -6.31 0.26 -23.13
N PRO A 78 -6.18 1.29 -23.99
CA PRO A 78 -4.89 1.83 -24.37
C PRO A 78 -4.16 2.43 -23.16
N LEU A 79 -2.86 2.13 -23.07
CA LEU A 79 -1.95 2.69 -22.07
C LEU A 79 -1.98 4.22 -22.14
N LYS A 80 -2.14 4.88 -20.99
CA LYS A 80 -2.12 6.33 -20.88
C LYS A 80 -0.85 6.76 -20.17
N LEU A 81 0.05 7.40 -20.89
CA LEU A 81 1.25 7.98 -20.29
C LEU A 81 0.91 9.31 -19.63
N VAL A 82 1.40 9.49 -18.41
CA VAL A 82 1.21 10.71 -17.61
C VAL A 82 2.54 11.17 -17.08
N GLU A 83 2.77 12.47 -17.03
CA GLU A 83 3.99 13.02 -16.44
C GLU A 83 3.92 12.97 -14.91
N MET A 84 5.08 12.79 -14.28
CA MET A 84 5.19 12.83 -12.82
C MET A 84 4.96 14.27 -12.34
N ASP A 85 3.85 14.50 -11.63
CA ASP A 85 3.53 15.79 -11.05
C ASP A 85 4.15 15.93 -9.66
N GLN A 86 5.21 16.74 -9.55
CA GLN A 86 5.89 17.01 -8.28
C GLN A 86 5.12 17.96 -7.37
N ASN A 87 4.09 18.63 -7.89
CA ASN A 87 3.26 19.61 -7.17
C ASN A 87 1.83 19.10 -6.94
N ALA A 88 1.60 17.80 -7.10
CA ALA A 88 0.31 17.14 -7.00
C ALA A 88 -0.51 17.65 -5.80
N VAL A 89 -1.46 18.55 -6.09
CA VAL A 89 -2.45 19.00 -5.11
C VAL A 89 -3.46 17.87 -4.92
N LYS A 90 -3.86 17.61 -3.67
CA LYS A 90 -4.97 16.69 -3.40
C LYS A 90 -6.17 17.13 -4.24
N GLY A 91 -6.65 16.24 -5.11
CA GLY A 91 -7.89 16.42 -5.83
C GLY A 91 -9.05 16.69 -4.85
N PRO A 92 -10.15 17.27 -5.34
CA PRO A 92 -11.24 17.73 -4.51
C PRO A 92 -11.73 16.60 -3.58
N PRO A 93 -11.96 16.87 -2.28
CA PRO A 93 -12.29 15.84 -1.28
C PRO A 93 -13.64 15.14 -1.51
N ASN A 94 -14.43 15.61 -2.47
CA ASN A 94 -15.84 15.24 -2.68
C ASN A 94 -16.12 14.68 -4.08
N LEU A 95 -15.23 13.85 -4.64
CA LEU A 95 -15.61 13.06 -5.82
C LEU A 95 -16.65 12.00 -5.40
N PRO A 96 -17.77 11.83 -6.14
CA PRO A 96 -18.65 10.70 -5.90
C PRO A 96 -17.84 9.42 -6.06
N ALA A 97 -18.02 8.47 -5.13
CA ALA A 97 -17.24 7.22 -5.14
C ALA A 97 -17.40 6.46 -6.46
N ILE A 98 -18.58 6.54 -7.08
CA ILE A 98 -18.87 6.02 -8.42
C ILE A 98 -19.79 7.01 -9.12
N GLU A 99 -19.43 7.41 -10.34
CA GLU A 99 -20.26 8.25 -11.20
C GLU A 99 -21.59 7.52 -11.47
N PRO A 100 -22.77 8.15 -11.25
CA PRO A 100 -24.06 7.48 -11.44
C PRO A 100 -24.24 6.88 -12.83
N ALA A 101 -23.69 7.52 -13.87
CA ALA A 101 -23.75 7.03 -15.24
C ALA A 101 -23.03 5.68 -15.45
N ILE A 102 -22.08 5.34 -14.56
CA ILE A 102 -21.27 4.13 -14.59
C ILE A 102 -21.81 3.07 -13.62
N ALA A 103 -22.39 3.47 -12.50
CA ALA A 103 -22.82 2.58 -11.43
C ALA A 103 -23.68 1.40 -11.89
N ARG A 104 -24.52 1.59 -12.92
CA ARG A 104 -25.37 0.52 -13.47
C ARG A 104 -24.62 -0.65 -14.12
N PHE A 105 -23.40 -0.41 -14.59
CA PHE A 105 -22.58 -1.42 -15.28
C PHE A 105 -21.71 -2.22 -14.32
N LEU A 106 -21.73 -1.87 -13.04
CA LEU A 106 -20.91 -2.47 -11.99
C LEU A 106 -21.80 -3.29 -11.05
N ARG A 107 -21.29 -4.44 -10.62
CA ARG A 107 -21.85 -5.15 -9.47
C ARG A 107 -21.45 -4.45 -8.17
N PRO A 108 -22.11 -4.77 -7.05
CA PRO A 108 -21.65 -4.34 -5.73
C PRO A 108 -20.15 -4.59 -5.52
N MET A 109 -19.46 -3.62 -4.92
CA MET A 109 -18.03 -3.71 -4.64
C MET A 109 -17.78 -4.30 -3.24
N PRO A 110 -16.68 -5.04 -3.03
CA PRO A 110 -16.31 -5.51 -1.70
C PRO A 110 -15.95 -4.33 -0.78
N GLU A 111 -16.40 -4.37 0.47
CA GLU A 111 -16.05 -3.40 1.53
C GLU A 111 -15.88 -4.13 2.87
N ILE A 112 -15.05 -3.58 3.76
CA ILE A 112 -14.91 -4.09 5.13
C ILE A 112 -16.15 -3.66 5.94
N GLU A 113 -16.96 -4.62 6.38
CA GLU A 113 -18.16 -4.37 7.18
C GLU A 113 -17.84 -4.28 8.68
N THR A 114 -17.03 -5.20 9.18
CA THR A 114 -16.63 -5.29 10.60
C THR A 114 -15.22 -5.88 10.69
N GLY A 115 -14.47 -5.54 11.74
CA GLY A 115 -13.09 -5.97 11.90
C GLY A 115 -12.15 -5.34 10.85
N GLY A 116 -11.13 -4.62 11.31
CA GLY A 116 -10.14 -3.97 10.44
C GLY A 116 -9.12 -3.25 11.30
N PRO A 117 -7.98 -2.81 10.75
CA PRO A 117 -7.05 -1.99 11.51
C PRO A 117 -7.76 -0.72 11.96
N LYS A 118 -8.19 -0.69 13.23
CA LYS A 118 -8.70 0.54 13.85
C LYS A 118 -7.51 1.50 13.90
N PRO A 119 -7.62 2.72 13.34
CA PRO A 119 -6.58 3.71 13.53
C PRO A 119 -6.35 3.86 15.03
N GLY A 120 -5.08 3.79 15.46
CA GLY A 120 -4.73 4.19 16.82
C GLY A 120 -5.16 5.64 17.08
N PRO A 121 -5.09 6.12 18.33
CA PRO A 121 -5.45 7.51 18.67
C PRO A 121 -4.71 8.57 17.82
N ASP A 122 -3.56 8.21 17.22
CA ASP A 122 -2.76 9.08 16.35
C ASP A 122 -2.95 8.80 14.84
N GLY A 123 -3.82 7.86 14.45
CA GLY A 123 -4.11 7.51 13.05
C GLY A 123 -3.01 6.72 12.32
N THR A 124 -1.90 6.40 12.98
CA THR A 124 -0.72 5.81 12.31
C THR A 124 -0.73 4.28 12.40
N ILE A 125 -0.82 3.60 11.26
CA ILE A 125 -0.44 2.20 11.13
C ILE A 125 1.09 2.18 11.05
N MET A 126 1.79 1.71 12.09
CA MET A 126 3.25 1.59 12.06
C MET A 126 3.64 0.41 11.18
N CYS A 127 4.18 0.71 9.99
CA CYS A 127 4.82 -0.28 9.14
C CYS A 127 6.29 -0.48 9.55
N THR A 128 6.84 -1.67 9.26
CA THR A 128 8.30 -1.90 9.27
C THR A 128 9.00 -0.95 8.28
N LEU A 129 10.34 -0.83 8.38
CA LEU A 129 11.17 0.00 7.48
C LEU A 129 11.00 -0.32 5.98
N GLU A 130 10.39 -1.45 5.63
CA GLU A 130 10.16 -1.93 4.25
C GLU A 130 9.00 -1.21 3.54
N GLY A 131 8.14 -0.48 4.28
CA GLY A 131 7.01 0.23 3.72
C GLY A 131 5.86 -0.67 3.25
N PRO A 132 4.80 -0.09 2.66
CA PRO A 132 3.70 -0.86 2.08
C PRO A 132 4.19 -1.55 0.81
N ALA A 133 3.83 -2.82 0.65
CA ALA A 133 4.27 -3.53 -0.54
C ALA A 133 3.56 -3.01 -1.81
N VAL A 134 4.29 -3.12 -2.92
CA VAL A 134 3.93 -2.56 -4.23
C VAL A 134 3.91 -3.70 -5.26
N TRP A 135 2.82 -3.81 -6.01
CA TRP A 135 2.65 -4.81 -7.06
C TRP A 135 2.32 -4.17 -8.39
N ARG A 136 2.54 -4.96 -9.42
CA ARG A 136 2.19 -4.65 -10.80
C ARG A 136 1.05 -5.55 -11.24
N GLY A 137 0.20 -5.01 -12.11
CA GLY A 137 -0.94 -5.73 -12.65
C GLY A 137 -1.77 -4.81 -13.53
N HIS A 138 -3.02 -5.17 -13.74
CA HIS A 138 -4.00 -4.31 -14.38
C HIS A 138 -5.38 -4.54 -13.80
N LEU A 139 -6.26 -3.54 -13.95
CA LEU A 139 -7.66 -3.70 -13.59
C LEU A 139 -8.41 -4.29 -14.76
N GLU A 140 -9.33 -5.20 -14.48
CA GLU A 140 -10.32 -5.68 -15.46
C GLU A 140 -11.72 -5.50 -14.88
N LEU A 141 -12.67 -5.25 -15.76
CA LEU A 141 -14.09 -5.39 -15.44
C LEU A 141 -14.60 -6.62 -16.18
N ARG A 142 -15.13 -7.61 -15.47
CA ARG A 142 -15.71 -8.80 -16.07
C ARG A 142 -17.10 -9.03 -15.51
N ASP A 143 -18.11 -8.92 -16.35
CA ASP A 143 -19.52 -9.04 -15.96
C ASP A 143 -19.88 -8.18 -14.72
N GLY A 144 -19.39 -6.94 -14.69
CA GLY A 144 -19.61 -5.99 -13.61
C GLY A 144 -18.71 -6.18 -12.39
N CYS A 145 -17.88 -7.22 -12.33
CA CYS A 145 -16.91 -7.44 -11.27
C CYS A 145 -15.60 -6.71 -11.59
N LEU A 146 -15.17 -5.79 -10.71
CA LEU A 146 -13.88 -5.12 -10.84
C LEU A 146 -12.77 -5.97 -10.20
N LEU A 147 -11.87 -6.45 -11.05
CA LEU A 147 -10.82 -7.40 -10.71
C LEU A 147 -9.45 -6.72 -10.80
N LEU A 148 -8.55 -7.11 -9.90
CA LEU A 148 -7.11 -6.94 -10.08
C LEU A 148 -6.54 -8.24 -10.65
N ALA A 149 -5.95 -8.16 -11.84
CA ALA A 149 -5.12 -9.22 -12.40
C ALA A 149 -3.65 -8.89 -12.13
N GLU A 150 -3.02 -9.68 -11.25
CA GLU A 150 -1.64 -9.45 -10.81
C GLU A 150 -0.62 -9.99 -11.82
N GLU A 151 0.50 -9.27 -12.02
CA GLU A 151 1.59 -9.71 -12.88
C GLU A 151 2.26 -10.97 -12.27
N GLY A 152 2.12 -12.12 -12.94
CA GLY A 152 2.63 -13.41 -12.45
C GLY A 152 1.81 -14.04 -11.32
N GLY A 153 0.63 -13.49 -11.01
CA GLY A 153 -0.28 -13.96 -9.97
C GLY A 153 -1.64 -14.40 -10.51
N GLY A 154 -2.61 -14.52 -9.60
CA GLY A 154 -4.01 -14.81 -9.93
C GLY A 154 -4.86 -13.54 -10.03
N GLU A 155 -6.17 -13.74 -10.18
CA GLU A 155 -7.17 -12.67 -10.13
C GLU A 155 -7.71 -12.50 -8.70
N SER A 156 -8.07 -11.28 -8.34
CA SER A 156 -8.68 -10.95 -7.05
C SER A 156 -9.72 -9.85 -7.23
N LEU A 157 -10.81 -9.88 -6.46
CA LEU A 157 -11.75 -8.76 -6.41
C LEU A 157 -11.07 -7.52 -5.81
N LEU A 158 -11.19 -6.37 -6.47
CA LEU A 158 -10.56 -5.13 -6.00
C LEU A 158 -11.34 -4.53 -4.83
N MET A 159 -10.67 -4.35 -3.68
CA MET A 159 -11.19 -3.55 -2.57
C MET A 159 -10.31 -2.33 -2.31
N LEU A 160 -10.92 -1.15 -2.39
CA LEU A 160 -10.28 0.14 -2.13
C LEU A 160 -11.09 0.90 -1.07
N PRO A 161 -10.44 1.53 -0.06
CA PRO A 161 -11.14 2.27 0.99
C PRO A 161 -11.78 3.56 0.48
N THR A 162 -11.13 4.19 -0.50
CA THR A 162 -11.48 5.49 -1.01
C THR A 162 -11.07 5.51 -2.46
N TYR A 163 -12.06 5.65 -3.32
CA TYR A 163 -11.87 5.58 -4.76
C TYR A 163 -12.94 6.43 -5.45
N ALA A 164 -12.69 6.76 -6.71
CA ALA A 164 -13.67 7.31 -7.62
C ALA A 164 -13.66 6.45 -8.89
N VAL A 165 -14.83 6.00 -9.34
CA VAL A 165 -14.98 5.34 -10.65
C VAL A 165 -15.74 6.27 -11.59
N SER A 166 -15.13 6.67 -12.69
CA SER A 166 -15.71 7.61 -13.65
C SER A 166 -15.19 7.36 -15.06
N ARG A 167 -15.80 8.02 -16.05
CA ARG A 167 -15.14 8.16 -17.36
C ARG A 167 -13.97 9.13 -17.26
N ASP A 168 -12.87 8.82 -17.91
CA ASP A 168 -11.81 9.80 -18.11
C ASP A 168 -12.18 10.80 -19.22
N ALA A 169 -11.35 11.81 -19.44
CA ALA A 169 -11.59 12.84 -20.47
C ALA A 169 -11.71 12.28 -21.90
N GLU A 170 -11.23 11.07 -22.15
CA GLU A 170 -11.30 10.38 -23.44
C GLU A 170 -12.47 9.39 -23.50
N GLY A 171 -13.27 9.25 -22.43
CA GLY A 171 -14.45 8.39 -22.38
C GLY A 171 -14.20 6.95 -21.92
N TYR A 172 -12.97 6.60 -21.52
CA TYR A 172 -12.64 5.26 -21.01
C TYR A 172 -13.05 5.13 -19.53
N LEU A 173 -13.44 3.92 -19.12
CA LEU A 173 -13.68 3.64 -17.71
C LEU A 173 -12.37 3.76 -16.92
N SER A 174 -12.39 4.50 -15.82
CA SER A 174 -11.21 4.70 -14.98
C SER A 174 -11.55 4.61 -13.50
N VAL A 175 -10.56 4.17 -12.72
CA VAL A 175 -10.60 4.13 -11.27
C VAL A 175 -9.50 5.05 -10.76
N ALA A 176 -9.82 5.93 -9.84
CA ALA A 176 -8.90 6.85 -9.22
C ALA A 176 -8.84 6.60 -7.70
N SER A 177 -7.65 6.75 -7.12
CA SER A 177 -7.44 6.73 -5.67
C SER A 177 -6.84 8.06 -5.21
N PRO A 178 -7.06 8.49 -3.94
CA PRO A 178 -6.47 9.72 -3.42
C PRO A 178 -4.94 9.73 -3.58
N PRO A 179 -4.33 10.85 -3.99
CA PRO A 179 -4.88 12.20 -4.18
C PRO A 179 -5.67 12.49 -5.48
N PHE A 180 -6.17 11.50 -6.22
CA PHE A 180 -6.97 11.67 -7.45
C PHE A 180 -6.25 12.47 -8.55
N THR A 181 -4.94 12.27 -8.66
CA THR A 181 -4.13 12.83 -9.74
C THR A 181 -4.16 11.90 -10.96
N PRO A 182 -3.73 12.37 -12.15
CA PRO A 182 -3.58 11.51 -13.32
C PRO A 182 -2.69 10.28 -13.06
N GLU A 183 -1.67 10.44 -12.21
CA GLU A 183 -0.80 9.35 -11.74
C GLU A 183 -1.55 8.35 -10.86
N ASN A 184 -2.47 8.79 -9.99
CA ASN A 184 -3.25 7.90 -9.11
C ASN A 184 -4.61 7.52 -9.72
N THR A 185 -4.70 7.59 -11.04
CA THR A 185 -5.86 7.15 -11.83
C THR A 185 -5.38 6.08 -12.78
N LEU A 186 -6.18 5.06 -13.03
CA LEU A 186 -5.87 3.97 -13.96
C LEU A 186 -7.13 3.66 -14.77
N ARG A 187 -7.00 3.43 -16.09
CA ARG A 187 -8.12 2.91 -16.87
C ARG A 187 -8.34 1.44 -16.53
N VAL A 188 -9.58 1.02 -16.57
CA VAL A 188 -9.88 -0.42 -16.56
C VAL A 188 -9.45 -0.99 -17.92
N GLY A 189 -8.71 -2.09 -17.90
CA GLY A 189 -8.08 -2.71 -19.06
C GLY A 189 -6.70 -2.13 -19.43
N GLU A 190 -6.25 -1.06 -18.77
CA GLU A 190 -4.92 -0.49 -19.02
C GLU A 190 -3.84 -1.36 -18.39
N ARG A 191 -2.88 -1.78 -19.21
CA ARG A 191 -1.74 -2.59 -18.77
C ARG A 191 -0.81 -1.77 -17.87
N GLU A 192 -0.07 -2.49 -17.00
CA GLU A 192 1.04 -1.93 -16.20
C GLU A 192 0.62 -0.89 -15.13
N GLY A 193 -0.52 -1.13 -14.49
CA GLY A 193 -0.92 -0.47 -13.26
C GLY A 193 -0.02 -0.82 -12.08
N ARG A 194 0.10 0.12 -11.15
CA ARG A 194 0.81 -0.02 -9.88
C ARG A 194 -0.19 -0.01 -8.74
N PHE A 195 -0.06 -0.96 -7.82
CA PHE A 195 -0.96 -1.14 -6.69
C PHE A 195 -0.16 -1.17 -5.40
N THR A 196 -0.60 -0.41 -4.40
CA THR A 196 0.04 -0.31 -3.09
C THR A 196 -0.92 -0.86 -2.04
N GLY A 197 -0.45 -1.77 -1.20
CA GLY A 197 -1.29 -2.49 -0.23
C GLY A 197 -1.54 -1.68 1.04
N LYS A 198 -2.60 -2.04 1.79
CA LYS A 198 -2.81 -1.50 3.15
C LYS A 198 -1.95 -2.17 4.22
N GLY A 199 -1.36 -3.32 3.92
CA GLY A 199 -0.54 -4.11 4.83
C GLY A 199 0.93 -3.75 4.80
N CYS A 200 1.65 -4.20 5.83
CA CYS A 200 3.12 -4.22 5.84
C CYS A 200 3.60 -5.39 4.97
N SER A 201 4.58 -5.15 4.11
CA SER A 201 5.36 -6.13 3.32
C SER A 201 4.65 -7.11 2.37
N GLN A 202 3.35 -7.39 2.50
CA GLN A 202 2.60 -8.31 1.62
C GLN A 202 1.18 -7.81 1.29
N LEU A 203 0.61 -8.35 0.19
CA LEU A 203 -0.78 -8.10 -0.16
C LEU A 203 -1.65 -8.70 0.92
N SER A 204 -2.59 -7.91 1.42
CA SER A 204 -3.61 -8.41 2.32
C SER A 204 -4.76 -8.95 1.46
N TYR A 205 -4.85 -10.27 1.42
CA TYR A 205 -5.99 -10.98 0.86
C TYR A 205 -6.99 -11.29 1.96
N LEU A 206 -8.26 -11.18 1.62
CA LEU A 206 -9.39 -11.54 2.46
C LEU A 206 -10.32 -12.47 1.66
N PRO A 207 -11.09 -13.35 2.32
CA PRO A 207 -12.08 -14.14 1.62
C PRO A 207 -13.11 -13.22 0.94
N ALA A 208 -13.48 -13.54 -0.29
CA ALA A 208 -14.53 -12.82 -0.99
C ALA A 208 -15.91 -13.10 -0.37
N PRO A 209 -16.82 -12.12 -0.35
CA PRO A 209 -18.21 -12.36 0.05
C PRO A 209 -18.82 -13.48 -0.81
N PRO A 210 -19.53 -14.48 -0.24
CA PRO A 210 -20.00 -15.64 -0.99
C PRO A 210 -20.80 -15.33 -2.26
N ALA A 211 -21.61 -14.26 -2.21
CA ALA A 211 -22.37 -13.79 -3.37
C ALA A 211 -21.45 -13.35 -4.51
N LEU A 212 -20.48 -12.47 -4.22
CA LEU A 212 -19.51 -11.99 -5.19
C LEU A 212 -18.56 -13.11 -5.63
N ALA A 213 -18.15 -13.99 -4.72
CA ALA A 213 -17.27 -15.11 -5.05
C ALA A 213 -17.87 -16.01 -6.13
N LYS A 214 -19.18 -16.31 -5.99
CA LYS A 214 -19.93 -17.10 -6.97
C LYS A 214 -20.11 -16.34 -8.29
N THR A 215 -20.54 -15.08 -8.25
CA THR A 215 -20.84 -14.33 -9.48
C THR A 215 -19.59 -13.96 -10.26
N CYS A 216 -18.52 -13.61 -9.55
CA CYS A 216 -17.27 -13.15 -10.15
C CYS A 216 -16.27 -14.28 -10.38
N SER A 217 -16.58 -15.51 -9.93
CA SER A 217 -15.69 -16.69 -10.02
C SER A 217 -14.29 -16.47 -9.39
N VAL A 218 -14.24 -15.72 -8.29
CA VAL A 218 -13.00 -15.37 -7.57
C VAL A 218 -13.25 -15.49 -6.07
N ASP A 219 -12.47 -16.30 -5.36
CA ASP A 219 -12.67 -16.62 -3.95
C ASP A 219 -12.05 -15.61 -2.97
N ARG A 220 -11.30 -14.62 -3.49
CA ARG A 220 -10.50 -13.69 -2.70
C ARG A 220 -10.69 -12.23 -3.12
N VAL A 221 -10.53 -11.36 -2.14
CA VAL A 221 -10.51 -9.91 -2.27
C VAL A 221 -9.10 -9.42 -1.94
N VAL A 222 -8.61 -8.48 -2.73
CA VAL A 222 -7.32 -7.83 -2.49
C VAL A 222 -7.54 -6.44 -1.90
N ASN A 223 -6.98 -6.19 -0.72
CA ASN A 223 -7.14 -4.92 0.00
C ASN A 223 -6.04 -3.92 -0.38
N VAL A 224 -6.35 -3.09 -1.37
CA VAL A 224 -5.44 -2.10 -1.93
C VAL A 224 -5.64 -0.76 -1.19
N ALA A 225 -4.53 -0.10 -0.84
CA ALA A 225 -4.54 1.24 -0.28
C ALA A 225 -4.63 2.31 -1.38
N ARG A 226 -3.84 2.14 -2.44
CA ARG A 226 -3.75 3.06 -3.57
C ARG A 226 -3.47 2.31 -4.86
N LEU A 227 -3.91 2.90 -5.95
CA LEU A 227 -3.57 2.47 -7.30
C LEU A 227 -3.12 3.67 -8.13
N GLY A 228 -2.37 3.39 -9.18
CA GLY A 228 -1.96 4.40 -10.13
C GLY A 228 -1.26 3.82 -11.34
N ARG A 229 -0.82 4.74 -12.19
CA ARG A 229 0.08 4.48 -13.31
C ARG A 229 1.52 4.58 -12.84
N THR A 230 2.41 4.04 -13.67
CA THR A 230 3.83 4.39 -13.59
C THR A 230 4.04 5.63 -14.46
N PRO A 231 4.29 6.82 -13.90
CA PRO A 231 4.42 8.06 -14.67
C PRO A 231 5.72 8.11 -15.48
N ILE A 232 5.81 9.05 -16.42
CA ILE A 232 7.06 9.45 -17.06
C ILE A 232 7.90 10.26 -16.07
N CYS A 233 9.18 9.91 -15.94
CA CYS A 233 10.10 10.60 -15.06
C CYS A 233 10.29 12.06 -15.49
N SER A 234 10.30 12.96 -14.49
CA SER A 234 10.75 14.33 -14.71
C SER A 234 12.28 14.37 -14.95
N ASN A 235 12.77 15.44 -15.57
CA ASN A 235 14.21 15.64 -15.75
C ASN A 235 14.98 15.63 -14.43
N ALA A 236 14.40 16.22 -13.37
CA ALA A 236 15.00 16.22 -12.04
C ALA A 236 15.13 14.80 -11.48
N GLU A 237 14.13 13.96 -11.70
CA GLU A 237 14.14 12.57 -11.25
C GLU A 237 15.15 11.72 -12.02
N LEU A 238 15.24 11.90 -13.34
CA LEU A 238 16.27 11.25 -14.15
C LEU A 238 17.68 11.63 -13.68
N GLN A 239 17.92 12.91 -13.37
CA GLN A 239 19.19 13.36 -12.82
C GLN A 239 19.49 12.78 -11.43
N ARG A 240 18.46 12.64 -10.59
CA ARG A 240 18.56 12.00 -9.26
C ARG A 240 18.95 10.53 -9.38
N ILE A 241 18.26 9.78 -10.23
CA ILE A 241 18.55 8.36 -10.50
C ILE A 241 19.99 8.20 -11.03
N GLU A 242 20.39 9.02 -12.00
CA GLU A 242 21.74 8.92 -12.58
C GLU A 242 22.83 9.31 -11.57
N ARG A 243 22.59 10.30 -10.71
CA ARG A 243 23.49 10.65 -9.61
C ARG A 243 23.66 9.47 -8.65
N ALA A 244 22.56 8.88 -8.19
CA ALA A 244 22.58 7.73 -7.29
C ALA A 244 23.28 6.51 -7.92
N ARG A 245 23.13 6.28 -9.24
CA ARG A 245 23.87 5.24 -9.98
C ARG A 245 25.38 5.50 -9.99
N ARG A 246 25.82 6.75 -10.16
CA ARG A 246 27.26 7.09 -10.09
C ARG A 246 27.80 6.87 -8.68
N GLU A 247 27.13 7.41 -7.66
CA GLU A 247 27.52 7.27 -6.25
C GLU A 247 27.61 5.79 -5.82
N TYR A 248 26.66 4.95 -6.27
CA TYR A 248 26.69 3.51 -6.03
C TYR A 248 27.90 2.84 -6.69
N ARG A 249 28.21 3.16 -7.95
CA ARG A 249 29.36 2.59 -8.67
C ARG A 249 30.68 2.95 -7.99
N GLU A 250 30.84 4.21 -7.62
CA GLU A 250 32.02 4.71 -6.91
C GLU A 250 32.19 4.04 -5.54
N THR A 251 31.10 3.96 -4.77
CA THR A 251 31.11 3.32 -3.45
C THR A 251 31.41 1.83 -3.55
N SER A 252 30.78 1.14 -4.50
CA SER A 252 31.03 -0.29 -4.75
C SER A 252 32.48 -0.56 -5.15
N ALA A 253 33.07 0.28 -6.00
CA ALA A 253 34.48 0.15 -6.39
C ALA A 253 35.42 0.37 -5.19
N ARG A 254 35.14 1.38 -4.35
CA ARG A 254 35.91 1.63 -3.12
C ARG A 254 35.86 0.46 -2.15
N ILE A 255 34.67 -0.10 -1.92
CA ILE A 255 34.47 -1.24 -1.01
C ILE A 255 35.16 -2.49 -1.53
N ARG A 256 35.06 -2.76 -2.84
CA ARG A 256 35.80 -3.86 -3.47
C ARG A 256 37.31 -3.70 -3.31
N ALA A 257 37.84 -2.50 -3.58
CA ALA A 257 39.27 -2.23 -3.42
C ALA A 257 39.74 -2.32 -1.95
N GLU A 258 38.87 -2.06 -0.97
CA GLU A 258 39.17 -2.26 0.44
C GLU A 258 39.18 -3.75 0.83
N HIS A 259 38.21 -4.52 0.34
CA HIS A 259 38.20 -5.97 0.46
C HIS A 259 39.48 -6.59 -0.11
N ASP A 260 39.83 -6.23 -1.35
CA ASP A 260 41.01 -6.75 -2.05
C ASP A 260 42.31 -6.42 -1.30
N ARG A 261 42.42 -5.19 -0.77
CA ARG A 261 43.57 -4.79 0.08
C ARG A 261 43.65 -5.60 1.38
N CYS A 262 42.51 -5.90 2.00
CA CYS A 262 42.45 -6.72 3.21
C CYS A 262 42.90 -8.16 2.96
N VAL A 263 42.44 -8.76 1.85
CA VAL A 263 42.84 -10.11 1.42
C VAL A 263 44.32 -10.15 1.05
N ALA A 264 44.81 -9.16 0.30
CA ALA A 264 46.23 -9.05 -0.05
C ALA A 264 47.14 -8.90 1.19
N GLY A 265 46.61 -8.34 2.28
CA GLY A 265 47.27 -8.27 3.59
C GLY A 265 47.34 -9.60 4.36
N GLY A 266 46.92 -10.72 3.76
CA GLY A 266 47.01 -12.06 4.33
C GLY A 266 45.83 -12.48 5.21
N LYS A 267 44.77 -11.67 5.30
CA LYS A 267 43.53 -12.06 5.98
C LYS A 267 42.70 -12.97 5.09
N ARG A 268 41.90 -13.85 5.70
CA ARG A 268 40.90 -14.64 4.97
C ARG A 268 39.77 -13.73 4.48
N ALA A 269 39.18 -14.04 3.33
CA ALA A 269 38.13 -13.22 2.70
C ALA A 269 36.89 -13.00 3.58
N ASP A 270 36.52 -13.98 4.42
CA ASP A 270 35.42 -13.90 5.38
C ASP A 270 35.73 -13.01 6.60
N GLN A 271 37.00 -12.64 6.78
CA GLN A 271 37.47 -11.71 7.81
C GLN A 271 37.66 -10.28 7.27
N CYS A 272 37.33 -10.06 6.00
CA CYS A 272 37.38 -8.76 5.32
C CYS A 272 35.98 -8.17 5.14
N PRO A 273 35.85 -6.84 4.96
CA PRO A 273 34.56 -6.22 4.64
C PRO A 273 33.95 -6.87 3.39
N PRO A 274 32.61 -7.00 3.28
CA PRO A 274 32.00 -7.63 2.11
C PRO A 274 32.40 -6.90 0.81
N PRO A 275 32.68 -7.63 -0.30
CA PRO A 275 33.23 -7.03 -1.52
C PRO A 275 32.19 -6.26 -2.35
N MET A 276 30.94 -6.22 -1.89
CA MET A 276 29.84 -5.54 -2.55
C MET A 276 28.84 -5.00 -1.54
N ILE A 277 28.26 -3.85 -1.86
CA ILE A 277 27.05 -3.36 -1.22
C ILE A 277 25.83 -3.88 -2.00
N PRO A 278 24.69 -4.12 -1.32
CA PRO A 278 23.44 -4.43 -1.99
C PRO A 278 23.05 -3.30 -2.95
N TYR A 279 22.56 -3.65 -4.14
CA TYR A 279 22.06 -2.65 -5.08
C TYR A 279 20.76 -2.03 -4.52
N PRO A 280 20.61 -0.69 -4.52
CA PRO A 280 19.40 -0.05 -4.01
C PRO A 280 18.16 -0.45 -4.81
N VAL A 281 17.11 -0.86 -4.12
CA VAL A 281 15.85 -1.32 -4.74
C VAL A 281 15.21 -0.22 -5.59
N GLU A 282 15.37 1.04 -5.18
CA GLU A 282 14.86 2.22 -5.90
C GLU A 282 15.54 2.45 -7.25
N LEU A 283 16.75 1.90 -7.44
CA LEU A 283 17.48 1.92 -8.71
C LEU A 283 17.16 0.71 -9.59
N ASP A 284 16.76 -0.42 -8.98
CA ASP A 284 16.33 -1.65 -9.68
C ASP A 284 14.90 -1.51 -10.23
N ALA A 285 14.02 -0.83 -9.50
CA ALA A 285 12.63 -0.64 -9.88
C ALA A 285 12.21 0.82 -9.65
N PRO A 286 12.70 1.78 -10.46
CA PRO A 286 12.34 3.18 -10.30
C PRO A 286 10.83 3.39 -10.41
N ALA A 287 10.33 4.38 -9.67
CA ALA A 287 8.91 4.69 -9.57
C ALA A 287 8.29 5.25 -10.86
N CYS A 288 9.11 5.54 -11.88
CA CYS A 288 8.73 6.19 -13.13
C CYS A 288 9.43 5.56 -14.35
N ARG A 289 9.01 5.95 -15.55
CA ARG A 289 9.50 5.48 -16.87
C ARG A 289 10.35 6.53 -17.56
N ASN A 290 11.15 6.10 -18.54
CA ASN A 290 11.82 7.03 -19.43
C ASN A 290 10.82 7.86 -20.25
N PRO A 291 11.23 9.03 -20.79
CA PRO A 291 10.41 9.86 -21.67
C PRO A 291 9.91 9.16 -22.93
N ASP A 292 10.61 8.12 -23.40
CA ASP A 292 10.20 7.28 -24.53
C ASP A 292 9.16 6.20 -24.14
N GLY A 293 8.65 6.24 -22.90
CA GLY A 293 7.67 5.31 -22.36
C GLY A 293 8.25 3.95 -21.97
N LYS A 294 9.53 3.68 -22.25
CA LYS A 294 10.18 2.43 -21.87
C LYS A 294 10.48 2.41 -20.39
N ARG A 295 10.41 1.22 -19.80
CA ARG A 295 10.89 1.02 -18.44
C ARG A 295 12.37 1.37 -18.40
N ILE A 296 12.77 2.03 -17.32
CA ILE A 296 14.19 2.26 -17.05
C ILE A 296 14.79 0.90 -16.73
N SER A 297 15.39 0.27 -17.74
CA SER A 297 16.06 -1.02 -17.57
C SER A 297 17.38 -0.83 -16.84
N LEU A 298 17.77 -1.87 -16.11
CA LEU A 298 19.12 -2.00 -15.60
C LEU A 298 20.12 -2.07 -16.76
N PRO A 299 21.36 -1.57 -16.58
CA PRO A 299 22.46 -2.09 -17.38
C PRO A 299 22.54 -3.60 -17.08
N THR A 300 22.41 -4.43 -18.12
CA THR A 300 22.66 -5.88 -18.05
C THR A 300 24.01 -6.11 -17.39
N ARG A 301 24.02 -6.89 -16.29
CA ARG A 301 25.24 -7.30 -15.58
C ARG A 301 26.12 -8.15 -16.48
#